data_AF-A0AAV4XZ02-F1
#
_entry.id   AF-A0AAV4XZ02-F1
#
_cell.length_a   1.000
_cell.length_b   1.000
_cell.length_c   1.000
_cell.angle_alpha   90.00
_cell.angle_beta   90.00
_cell.angle_gamma   90.00
#
_symmetry.space_group_name_H-M   'P 1'
#
loop_
_entity.id
_entity.type
_entity.pdbx_description
1 polymer ?
#
loop_
_entity_poly.entity_id
_entity_poly.type
_entity_poly.pdbx_seq_one_letter_code
_entity_poly.pdbx_strand_id
1 'polypeptide(L)' 'MFESSLISHDGRQYEPCVVTGYPVIRNKVEFGNSNKVANKDDWNKLIMAAKVQHITECEDVLKFIAAWCGGTGNTGFTFQ' A
#
# COMPACT_ATOMS: atom_id res chain seq x y z
N MET A 1 18.53 6.22 -14.68
CA MET A 1 17.80 5.23 -13.87
C MET A 1 16.49 5.88 -13.46
N PHE A 2 15.35 5.23 -13.71
CA PHE A 2 14.04 5.83 -13.46
C PHE A 2 13.65 5.68 -12.00
N GLU A 3 13.03 6.70 -11.41
CA GLU A 3 12.60 6.72 -10.01
C GLU A 3 11.61 5.60 -9.67
N SER A 4 10.82 5.18 -10.66
CA SER A 4 9.86 4.07 -10.53
C SER A 4 10.48 2.68 -10.78
N SER A 5 11.80 2.60 -11.02
CA SER A 5 12.48 1.31 -11.19
C SER A 5 12.47 0.51 -9.89
N LEU A 6 11.95 -0.72 -9.94
CA LEU A 6 12.03 -1.66 -8.82
C LEU A 6 13.41 -2.28 -8.65
N ILE A 7 14.32 -2.03 -9.60
CA ILE A 7 15.69 -2.53 -9.58
C ILE A 7 16.62 -1.34 -9.35
N SER A 8 17.48 -1.47 -8.34
CA SER A 8 18.54 -0.53 -7.98
C SER A 8 19.73 -0.59 -8.95
N HIS A 9 20.60 0.43 -8.94
CA HIS A 9 21.84 0.44 -9.73
C HIS A 9 22.79 -0.71 -9.34
N ASP A 10 22.76 -1.13 -8.08
CA ASP A 10 23.52 -2.28 -7.55
C ASP A 10 22.80 -3.62 -7.71
N GLY A 11 21.69 -3.67 -8.45
CA GLY A 11 20.94 -4.90 -8.74
C GLY A 11 19.97 -5.35 -7.65
N ARG A 12 19.84 -4.60 -6.54
CA ARG A 12 18.83 -4.88 -5.51
C ARG A 12 17.42 -4.73 -6.07
N GLN A 13 16.54 -5.67 -5.73
CA GLN A 13 15.12 -5.61 -6.08
C GLN A 13 14.31 -5.10 -4.89
N TYR A 14 13.31 -4.27 -5.19
CA TYR A 14 12.37 -3.73 -4.23
C TYR A 14 10.95 -4.20 -4.54
N GLU A 15 10.18 -4.43 -3.48
CA GLU A 15 8.75 -4.69 -3.61
C GLU A 15 8.00 -3.40 -4.03
N PRO A 16 7.04 -3.50 -4.97
CA PRO A 16 6.25 -2.36 -5.40
C PRO A 16 5.23 -1.98 -4.33
N CYS A 17 5.08 -0.67 -4.09
CA CYS A 17 4.03 -0.13 -3.23
C CYS A 17 2.65 -0.40 -3.87
N VAL A 18 1.74 -1.09 -3.18
CA VAL A 18 0.39 -1.37 -3.73
C VAL A 18 -0.45 -0.12 -4.01
N VAL A 19 -0.07 1.04 -3.47
CA VAL A 19 -0.76 2.32 -3.68
C VAL A 19 -0.24 3.04 -4.94
N THR A 20 1.08 3.04 -5.16
CA THR A 20 1.71 3.91 -6.18
C THR A 20 2.48 3.15 -7.26
N GLY A 21 2.81 1.87 -7.02
CA GLY A 21 3.71 1.08 -7.86
C GLY A 21 5.20 1.39 -7.68
N TYR A 22 5.55 2.43 -6.92
CA TYR A 22 6.95 2.82 -6.70
C TYR A 22 7.66 1.86 -5.72
N PRO A 23 9.00 1.76 -5.79
CA PRO A 23 9.76 0.89 -4.89
C PRO A 23 9.59 1.29 -3.42
N VAL A 24 9.29 0.33 -2.55
CA VAL A 24 9.27 0.55 -1.10
C VAL A 24 10.68 0.39 -0.52
N ILE A 25 11.35 1.52 -0.31
CA ILE A 25 12.72 1.56 0.19
C ILE A 25 12.77 1.61 1.73
N ARG A 26 11.83 2.34 2.35
CA ARG A 26 11.76 2.58 3.80
C ARG A 26 10.32 2.67 4.29
N ASN A 27 10.13 2.57 5.60
CA ASN A 27 8.83 2.70 6.25
C ASN A 27 7.75 1.80 5.63
N LYS A 28 8.05 0.50 5.58
CA LYS A 28 7.22 -0.52 4.95
C LYS A 28 5.99 -0.83 5.80
N VAL A 29 4.83 -0.92 5.17
CA VAL A 29 3.61 -1.55 5.69
C VAL A 29 3.47 -2.90 4.99
N GLU A 30 3.32 -3.98 5.75
CA GLU A 30 3.14 -5.33 5.23
C GLU A 30 1.68 -5.76 5.36
N PHE A 31 1.13 -6.34 4.30
CA PHE A 31 -0.25 -6.82 4.29
C PHE A 31 -0.31 -8.34 4.52
N GLY A 32 -0.18 -8.76 5.78
CA GLY A 32 -0.26 -10.16 6.18
C GLY A 32 0.70 -11.07 5.40
N ASN A 33 0.24 -12.27 5.05
CA ASN A 33 1.05 -13.27 4.32
C ASN A 33 1.09 -13.06 2.79
N SER A 34 0.64 -11.91 2.26
CA SER A 34 0.44 -11.72 0.82
C SER A 34 1.69 -11.31 0.03
N ASN A 35 2.86 -11.20 0.66
CA ASN A 35 4.09 -10.58 0.13
C ASN A 35 3.89 -9.14 -0.41
N LYS A 36 2.71 -8.53 -0.19
CA LYS A 36 2.38 -7.18 -0.66
C LYS A 36 2.71 -6.16 0.39
N VAL A 37 3.09 -4.97 -0.10
CA VAL A 37 3.67 -3.92 0.74
C VAL A 37 3.19 -2.55 0.31
N ALA A 38 3.21 -1.58 1.22
CA ALA A 38 3.04 -0.16 0.89
C ALA A 38 4.10 0.68 1.59
N ASN A 39 4.39 1.85 1.03
CA ASN A 39 5.05 2.90 1.79
C ASN A 39 4.05 3.48 2.81
N LYS A 40 4.47 3.59 4.08
CA LYS A 40 3.63 4.08 5.18
C LYS A 40 3.05 5.47 4.92
N ASP A 41 3.81 6.37 4.30
CA ASP A 41 3.36 7.74 4.07
C ASP A 41 2.25 7.77 3.01
N ASP A 42 2.39 7.00 1.93
CA ASP A 42 1.37 6.89 0.88
C ASP A 42 0.13 6.17 1.40
N TRP A 43 0.32 5.12 2.21
CA TRP A 43 -0.77 4.41 2.87
C TRP A 43 -1.57 5.32 3.80
N ASN A 44 -0.90 6.13 4.61
CA ASN A 44 -1.55 7.08 5.51
C ASN A 44 -2.31 8.17 4.75
N LYS A 45 -1.77 8.67 3.64
CA LYS A 45 -2.46 9.63 2.77
C LYS A 45 -3.74 9.04 2.20
N LEU A 46 -3.69 7.79 1.71
CA LEU A 46 -4.88 7.09 1.21
C LEU A 46 -5.93 6.91 2.30
N ILE A 47 -5.51 6.54 3.53
CA ILE A 47 -6.42 6.43 4.67
C ILE A 47 -7.06 7.78 5.02
N MET A 48 -6.28 8.87 5.07
CA MET A 48 -6.82 10.21 5.33
C MET A 48 -7.84 10.62 4.25
N ALA A 49 -7.50 10.42 2.98
CA ALA A 49 -8.39 10.72 1.86
C ALA A 49 -9.72 9.96 1.97
N ALA A 50 -9.66 8.66 2.25
CA ALA A 50 -10.86 7.84 2.38
C ALA A 50 -11.68 8.14 3.66
N LYS A 51 -11.03 8.18 4.83
CA LYS A 51 -11.73 8.17 6.13
C LYS A 51 -12.00 9.55 6.72
N VAL A 52 -11.16 10.54 6.40
CA VAL A 52 -11.24 11.89 6.98
C VAL A 52 -11.87 12.86 5.98
N GLN A 53 -11.46 12.77 4.72
CA GLN A 53 -11.97 13.64 3.66
C GLN A 53 -13.21 13.07 2.95
N HIS A 54 -13.60 11.83 3.26
CA HIS A 54 -14.75 11.15 2.68
C HIS A 54 -14.72 11.08 1.15
N ILE A 55 -13.53 10.91 0.56
CA ILE A 55 -13.38 10.66 -0.86
C ILE A 55 -13.79 9.20 -1.13
N THR A 56 -14.98 9.01 -1.68
CA THR A 56 -15.63 7.71 -1.88
C THR A 56 -14.81 6.75 -2.73
N GLU A 57 -14.14 7.26 -3.76
CA GLU A 57 -13.28 6.50 -4.65
C GLU A 57 -12.07 5.94 -3.89
N CYS A 58 -11.53 6.70 -2.93
CA CYS A 58 -10.44 6.23 -2.07
C CYS A 58 -10.93 5.16 -1.07
N GLU A 59 -12.19 5.24 -0.63
CA GLU A 59 -12.80 4.19 0.21
C GLU A 59 -12.92 2.87 -0.55
N ASP A 60 -13.38 2.93 -1.81
CA ASP A 60 -13.48 1.74 -2.66
C ASP A 60 -12.11 1.14 -2.99
N VAL A 61 -11.09 1.99 -3.21
CA VAL A 61 -9.70 1.53 -3.37
C VAL A 61 -9.19 0.87 -2.10
N LEU A 62 -9.49 1.38 -0.90
CA LEU A 62 -9.11 0.73 0.36
C LEU A 62 -9.75 -0.65 0.51
N LYS A 63 -11.04 -0.79 0.17
CA LYS A 63 -11.75 -2.08 0.19
C LYS A 63 -11.11 -3.06 -0.79
N PHE A 64 -10.80 -2.60 -2.01
CA PHE A 64 -10.09 -3.39 -3.00
C PHE A 64 -8.73 -3.87 -2.50
N ILE A 65 -7.89 -2.97 -1.96
CA ILE A 65 -6.55 -3.33 -1.46
C ILE A 65 -6.66 -4.35 -0.31
N ALA A 66 -7.63 -4.18 0.60
CA ALA A 66 -7.85 -5.11 1.69
C ALA A 66 -8.22 -6.52 1.19
N ALA A 67 -9.14 -6.62 0.22
CA ALA A 67 -9.51 -7.90 -0.39
C ALA A 67 -8.34 -8.50 -1.19
N TRP A 68 -7.67 -7.68 -2.00
CA TRP A 68 -6.57 -8.10 -2.86
C TRP A 68 -5.37 -8.60 -2.06
N CYS A 69 -5.07 -8.00 -0.91
CA CYS A 69 -3.98 -8.41 -0.04
C CYS A 69 -4.36 -9.53 0.95
N GLY A 70 -5.50 -10.19 0.75
CA GLY A 70 -5.82 -11.44 1.44
C GLY A 70 -6.74 -11.32 2.65
N GLY A 71 -7.50 -10.23 2.81
CA GLY A 71 -8.73 -10.18 3.61
C GLY A 71 -8.63 -10.54 5.10
N THR A 72 -8.82 -9.54 5.98
CA THR A 72 -9.15 -9.66 7.42
C THR A 72 -8.37 -10.69 8.24
N GLY A 73 -7.05 -10.65 8.14
CA GLY A 73 -6.14 -11.21 9.14
C GLY A 73 -5.22 -10.10 9.66
N ASN A 74 -5.72 -9.28 10.58
CA ASN A 74 -4.92 -8.35 11.41
C ASN A 74 -4.37 -7.05 10.78
N THR A 75 -4.98 -6.51 9.73
CA THR A 75 -4.94 -5.06 9.51
C THR A 75 -6.20 -4.49 10.18
N GLY A 76 -6.05 -3.59 11.17
CA GLY A 76 -7.14 -3.09 12.04
C GLY A 76 -8.22 -2.27 11.33
N PHE A 77 -8.82 -2.79 10.26
CA PHE A 77 -9.86 -2.17 9.46
C PHE A 77 -11.15 -2.99 9.59
N THR A 78 -11.84 -2.82 10.72
CA THR A 78 -13.26 -3.16 10.79
C THR A 78 -14.02 -2.02 10.12
N PHE A 79 -14.69 -2.32 9.02
CA PHE A 79 -15.71 -1.45 8.44
C PHE A 79 -17.04 -1.88 9.06
N GLN A 80 -17.65 -1.00 9.86
CA GLN A 80 -18.98 -1.18 10.43
C GLN A 80 -20.03 -0.66 9.45
#